data_AF-A0A7L2H129-F1
#
_entry.id   AF-A0A7L2H129-F1
#
_cell.length_a   1.000
_cell.length_b   1.000
_cell.length_c   1.000
_cell.angle_alpha   90.00
_cell.angle_beta   90.00
_cell.angle_gamma   90.00
#
_symmetry.space_group_name_H-M   'P 1'
#
loop_
_entity.id
_entity.type
_entity.pdbx_description
1 polymer ?
#
loop_
_entity_poly.entity_id
_entity_poly.type
_entity_poly.pdbx_seq_one_letter_code
_entity_poly.pdbx_strand_id
1 'polypeptide(L)' 'QTLITLCHYATSRDSRLFPAPDAFVPARWLRGGTATPHPFASVPFGAGKRSCVGRRLAELEVTEALAQV' A
#
# COMPACT_ATOMS: atom_id res chain seq x y z
N GLN A 1 -24.92 8.80 14.74
CA GLN A 1 -23.70 9.02 13.93
C GLN A 1 -22.95 7.70 13.83
N THR A 2 -22.61 7.24 12.62
CA THR A 2 -21.86 5.98 12.42
C THR A 2 -20.39 6.31 12.20
N LEU A 3 -19.50 5.72 12.99
CA LEU A 3 -18.06 5.83 12.79
C LEU A 3 -17.62 4.77 11.78
N ILE A 4 -16.92 5.21 10.73
CA ILE A 4 -16.31 4.32 9.73
C ILE A 4 -14.80 4.49 9.84
N THR A 5 -14.08 3.38 10.04
CA THR A 5 -12.63 3.36 10.17
C THR A 5 -12.03 2.41 9.15
N LEU A 6 -10.99 2.87 8.46
CA LEU A 6 -10.17 2.04 7.59
C LEU A 6 -8.94 1.60 8.38
N CYS A 7 -8.84 0.30 8.66
CA CYS A 7 -7.66 -0.27 9.31
C CYS A 7 -6.69 -0.80 8.26
N HIS A 8 -5.85 0.10 7.73
CA HIS A 8 -4.81 -0.25 6.74
C HIS A 8 -3.92 -1.40 7.21
N TYR A 9 -3.56 -1.38 8.50
CA TYR A 9 -2.69 -2.39 9.10
C TYR A 9 -3.28 -3.80 8.97
N ALA A 10 -4.58 -3.96 9.27
CA ALA A 10 -5.25 -5.24 9.17
C ALA A 10 -5.37 -5.71 7.71
N THR A 11 -5.79 -4.84 6.78
CA THR A 11 -5.98 -5.23 5.38
C THR A 11 -4.67 -5.60 4.70
N SER A 12 -3.60 -4.88 5.01
CA SER A 12 -2.27 -5.11 4.41
C SER A 12 -1.56 -6.34 4.97
N ARG A 13 -2.06 -6.90 6.07
CA ARG A 13 -1.53 -8.12 6.69
C ARG A 13 -2.48 -9.31 6.61
N ASP A 14 -3.58 -9.17 5.86
CA ASP A 14 -4.51 -10.27 5.64
C ASP A 14 -3.86 -11.31 4.72
N SER A 15 -3.62 -12.51 5.23
CA SER A 15 -3.00 -13.60 4.48
C SER A 15 -3.82 -14.06 3.28
N ARG A 16 -5.12 -13.75 3.24
CA ARG A 16 -6.01 -14.01 2.09
C ARG A 16 -5.74 -13.06 0.92
N LEU A 17 -5.22 -11.87 1.19
CA LEU A 17 -4.88 -10.84 0.19
C LEU A 17 -3.38 -10.82 -0.10
N PHE A 18 -2.56 -11.09 0.91
CA PHE A 18 -1.11 -11.04 0.85
C PHE A 18 -0.50 -12.34 1.39
N PRO A 19 -0.17 -13.32 0.52
CA PRO A 19 0.56 -14.52 0.96
C PRO A 19 1.88 -14.13 1.63
N ALA A 20 2.20 -14.74 2.78
CA ALA A 20 3.32 -14.34 3.64
C ALA A 20 3.32 -12.82 3.98
N PRO A 21 2.27 -12.31 4.66
CA PRO A 21 2.07 -10.87 4.90
C PRO A 21 3.14 -10.25 5.82
N ASP A 22 3.81 -11.08 6.61
CA ASP A 22 4.84 -10.67 7.56
C ASP A 22 6.24 -10.66 6.94
N ALA A 23 6.40 -11.19 5.72
CA ALA A 23 7.65 -11.24 5.00
C ALA A 23 7.80 -10.03 4.06
N PHE A 24 9.01 -9.47 3.98
CA PHE A 24 9.34 -8.42 3.01
C PHE A 24 9.51 -9.04 1.62
N VAL A 25 8.46 -8.97 0.79
CA VAL A 25 8.44 -9.54 -0.57
C VAL A 25 8.18 -8.43 -1.61
N PRO A 26 9.21 -7.67 -2.04
CA PRO A 26 9.05 -6.58 -3.02
C PRO A 26 8.51 -7.05 -4.37
N ALA A 27 8.86 -8.27 -4.79
CA ALA A 27 8.50 -8.84 -6.08
C ALA A 27 6.98 -8.86 -6.36
N ARG A 28 6.13 -8.83 -5.32
CA ARG A 28 4.66 -8.78 -5.46
C ARG A 28 4.15 -7.47 -6.07
N TRP A 29 4.95 -6.41 -6.04
CA TRP A 29 4.59 -5.09 -6.57
C TRP A 29 5.20 -4.82 -7.94
N LEU A 30 6.04 -5.73 -8.45
CA LEU A 30 6.68 -5.61 -9.76
C LEU A 30 5.74 -6.07 -10.88
N ARG A 31 5.84 -5.44 -12.05
CA ARG A 31 5.07 -5.82 -13.24
C ARG A 31 5.48 -7.23 -13.67
N GLY A 32 4.50 -8.12 -13.88
CA GLY A 32 4.73 -9.52 -14.26
C GLY A 32 4.84 -10.51 -13.10
N GLY A 33 4.60 -10.07 -11.86
CA GLY A 33 4.48 -10.96 -10.70
C GLY A 33 3.25 -11.88 -10.76
N THR A 34 3.28 -12.95 -9.95
CA THR A 34 2.28 -14.04 -9.96
C THR A 34 0.93 -13.67 -9.35
N ALA A 35 0.82 -12.54 -8.64
CA ALA A 35 -0.41 -12.09 -8.03
C ALA A 35 -0.40 -10.57 -7.81
N THR A 36 -1.11 -9.83 -8.66
CA THR A 36 -1.39 -8.41 -8.41
C THR A 36 -2.47 -8.32 -7.33
N PRO A 37 -2.19 -7.71 -6.17
CA PRO A 37 -3.21 -7.55 -5.13
C PRO A 37 -4.40 -6.74 -5.66
N HIS A 38 -5.58 -6.97 -5.09
CA HIS A 38 -6.75 -6.15 -5.40
C HIS A 38 -6.42 -4.66 -5.17
N PRO A 39 -6.88 -3.71 -6.01
CA PRO A 39 -6.50 -2.30 -5.93
C PRO A 39 -6.78 -1.62 -4.58
N PHE A 40 -7.72 -2.19 -3.80
CA PHE A 40 -8.07 -1.71 -2.45
C PHE A 40 -7.54 -2.60 -1.32
N ALA A 41 -6.72 -3.61 -1.61
CA ALA A 41 -6.10 -4.46 -0.59
C ALA A 41 -5.06 -3.68 0.25
N SER A 42 -4.35 -2.76 -0.40
CA SER A 42 -3.40 -1.84 0.24
C SER A 42 -3.76 -0.41 -0.16
N VAL A 43 -4.01 0.45 0.82
CA VAL A 43 -4.44 1.85 0.62
C VAL A 43 -3.67 2.80 1.55
N PRO A 44 -2.32 2.84 1.48
CA PRO A 44 -1.47 3.54 2.46
C PRO A 44 -1.74 5.05 2.52
N PHE A 45 -2.24 5.58 1.42
CA PHE A 45 -2.62 6.98 1.27
C PHE A 45 -4.15 7.18 1.22
N GLY A 46 -4.94 6.19 1.62
CA GLY A 46 -6.39 6.20 1.48
C GLY A 46 -6.87 6.20 0.02
N ALA A 47 -8.16 6.44 -0.18
CA ALA A 47 -8.80 6.47 -1.49
C ALA A 47 -9.91 7.54 -1.58
N GLY A 48 -10.22 7.98 -2.80
CA GLY A 48 -11.29 8.93 -3.08
C GLY A 48 -11.04 10.34 -2.54
N LYS A 49 -12.11 11.07 -2.24
CA LYS A 49 -12.06 12.50 -1.84
C LYS A 49 -11.30 12.79 -0.54
N ARG A 50 -10.98 11.75 0.25
CA ARG A 50 -10.29 11.85 1.53
C ARG A 50 -8.92 11.16 1.52
N SER A 51 -8.39 10.83 0.34
CA SER A 51 -7.02 10.34 0.22
C SER A 51 -6.01 11.40 0.70
N CYS A 52 -4.84 10.96 1.13
CA CYS A 52 -3.73 11.81 1.51
C CYS A 52 -3.37 12.78 0.37
N VAL A 53 -3.43 14.07 0.68
CA VAL A 53 -3.05 15.15 -0.25
C VAL A 53 -1.57 15.10 -0.60
N GLY A 54 -0.74 14.61 0.33
CA GLY A 54 0.71 14.52 0.18
C GLY A 54 1.23 13.29 -0.55
N ARG A 55 0.36 12.42 -1.07
CA ARG A 55 0.76 11.14 -1.70
C ARG A 55 1.91 11.31 -2.71
N ARG A 56 1.75 12.23 -3.67
CA ARG A 56 2.74 12.43 -4.74
C ARG A 56 4.06 12.97 -4.21
N LEU A 57 4.02 13.84 -3.21
CA LEU A 57 5.21 14.37 -2.56
C LEU A 57 5.96 13.27 -1.82
N ALA A 58 5.25 12.47 -1.02
CA ALA A 58 5.84 11.34 -0.29
C ALA A 58 6.46 10.30 -1.24
N GLU A 59 5.78 9.94 -2.33
CA GLU A 59 6.31 9.03 -3.34
C GLU A 59 7.58 9.59 -4.00
N LEU A 60 7.62 10.90 -4.30
CA LEU A 60 8.79 11.57 -4.86
C LEU A 60 9.96 11.57 -3.87
N GLU A 61 9.74 12.02 -2.63
CA GLU A 61 10.78 12.09 -1.59
C GLU A 61 11.39 10.71 -1.30
N VAL A 62 10.57 9.66 -1.22
CA VAL A 62 11.05 8.29 -1.02
C VAL A 62 11.89 7.83 -2.21
N THR A 63 11.47 8.14 -3.43
CA THR A 63 12.20 7.76 -4.65
C THR A 63 13.56 8.47 -4.72
N GLU A 64 13.60 9.78 -4.46
CA GLU A 64 14.83 10.57 -4.44
C GLU A 64 15.78 10.10 -3.33
N ALA A 65 15.26 9.86 -2.12
CA ALA A 65 16.07 9.36 -1.01
C ALA A 65 16.69 7.99 -1.31
N LEU A 66 15.95 7.09 -1.99
CA LEU A 66 16.48 5.78 -2.39
C LEU A 66 17.50 5.87 -3.52
N ALA A 67 17.40 6.86 -4.41
CA ALA A 67 18.33 7.04 -5.53
C ALA A 67 19.70 7.59 -5.09
N GLN A 68 19.78 8.19 -3.90
CA GLN A 68 21.02 8.76 -3.34
C GLN A 68 21.84 7.77 -2.51
N VAL A 69 21.34 6.56 -2.28
CA VAL A 69 22.04 5.46 -1.59
C VAL A 69 22.77 4.59 -2.60
#